data_AF-A0A938G0K0-F1
#
_entry.id   AF-A0A938G0K0-F1
#
_cell.length_a   1.000
_cell.length_b   1.000
_cell.length_c   1.000
_cell.angle_alpha   90.00
_cell.angle_beta   90.00
_cell.angle_gamma   90.00
#
_symmetry.space_group_name_H-M   'P 1'
#
loop_
_entity.id
_entity.type
_entity.pdbx_description
1 polymer ?
#
loop_
_entity_poly.entity_id
_entity_poly.type
_entity_poly.pdbx_seq_one_letter_code
_entity_poly.pdbx_strand_id
1 'polypeptide(L)'
;MIQDEPSLVIRSAGTLLDERAVMFPTLKVDASDRPDVAALPEIVARDGVGDLNTAADVALLPDGRRVVRLRVSMTTPVVVSWTVALLLPAYTDLLRLAADTGCLVFAFTVDGDDGSERGWLGVDIDSDALRSVVDFGA
;
A
#
# COMPACT_ATOMS: atom_id res chain seq x y z
N MET A 1 -11.75 -17.71 -9.90
CA MET A 1 -12.58 -16.88 -9.01
C MET A 1 -11.64 -16.31 -7.96
N ILE A 2 -11.31 -15.02 -8.05
CA ILE A 2 -10.44 -14.38 -7.07
C ILE A 2 -11.34 -14.03 -5.89
N GLN A 3 -11.10 -14.64 -4.73
CA GLN A 3 -11.78 -14.22 -3.51
C GLN A 3 -11.30 -12.81 -3.18
N ASP A 4 -12.23 -11.88 -2.93
CA ASP A 4 -11.90 -10.56 -2.38
C ASP A 4 -11.40 -10.79 -0.95
N GLU A 5 -10.08 -10.91 -0.77
CA GLU A 5 -9.49 -10.87 0.55
C GLU A 5 -9.83 -9.52 1.20
N PRO A 6 -10.15 -9.51 2.50
CA PRO A 6 -10.42 -8.25 3.21
C PRO A 6 -9.21 -7.33 3.11
N SER A 7 -9.46 -6.04 2.85
CA SER A 7 -8.40 -5.04 2.80
C SER A 7 -7.79 -4.85 4.18
N LEU A 8 -6.47 -4.68 4.25
CA LEU A 8 -5.78 -4.31 5.47
C LEU A 8 -6.26 -2.94 5.96
N VAL A 9 -6.41 -2.81 7.28
CA VAL A 9 -6.87 -1.57 7.90
C VAL A 9 -5.72 -0.57 7.92
N ILE A 10 -5.92 0.59 7.31
CA ILE A 10 -4.96 1.69 7.39
C ILE A 10 -5.06 2.31 8.80
N ARG A 11 -3.97 2.26 9.57
CA ARG A 11 -3.87 2.83 10.91
C ARG A 11 -3.45 4.30 10.87
N SER A 12 -2.53 4.63 9.97
CA SER A 12 -2.13 6.02 9.71
C SER A 12 -1.49 6.17 8.33
N ALA A 13 -1.43 7.41 7.86
CA ALA A 13 -0.78 7.79 6.62
C ALA A 13 0.12 9.00 6.87
N GLY A 14 1.19 9.11 6.10
CA GLY A 14 2.14 10.20 6.23
C GLY A 14 3.10 10.29 5.06
N THR A 15 4.28 10.85 5.34
CA THR A 15 5.39 10.91 4.40
C THR A 15 6.68 10.50 5.10
N LEU A 16 7.58 9.89 4.34
CA LEU A 16 8.97 9.61 4.72
C LEU A 16 9.87 10.46 3.84
N LEU A 17 10.90 11.05 4.45
CA LEU A 17 11.93 11.79 3.73
C LEU A 17 13.18 10.92 3.65
N ASP A 18 13.69 10.68 2.45
CA ASP A 18 14.95 9.96 2.28
C ASP A 18 16.18 10.88 2.45
N GLU A 19 17.37 10.30 2.35
CA GLU A 19 18.65 11.03 2.46
C GLU A 19 18.86 12.09 1.36
N ARG A 20 18.10 12.00 0.27
CA ARG A 20 18.15 12.93 -0.88
C ARG A 20 17.05 13.99 -0.81
N ALA A 21 16.34 14.07 0.31
CA ALA A 21 15.18 14.93 0.52
C ALA A 21 14.01 14.66 -0.45
N VAL A 22 13.91 13.42 -0.96
CA VAL A 22 12.74 12.95 -1.70
C VAL A 22 11.69 12.51 -0.68
N MET A 23 10.48 13.06 -0.82
CA MET A 23 9.34 12.66 0.00
C MET A 23 8.62 11.48 -0.64
N PHE A 24 8.44 10.42 0.13
CA PHE A 24 7.65 9.25 -0.25
C PHE A 24 6.39 9.17 0.60
N PRO A 25 5.22 8.87 0.01
CA PRO A 25 4.01 8.63 0.78
C PRO A 25 4.14 7.33 1.58
N THR A 26 3.63 7.34 2.80
CA THR A 26 3.66 6.18 3.69
C THR A 26 2.28 5.77 4.17
N LEU A 27 2.06 4.46 4.29
CA LEU A 27 0.91 3.86 4.96
C LEU A 27 1.37 2.94 6.07
N LYS A 28 0.86 3.13 7.28
CA LYS A 28 0.93 2.12 8.34
C LYS A 28 -0.35 1.30 8.30
N VAL A 29 -0.22 0.01 8.08
CA VAL A 29 -1.35 -0.91 7.91
C VAL A 29 -1.30 -2.01 8.96
N ASP A 30 -2.48 -2.40 9.43
CA ASP A 30 -2.63 -3.51 10.35
C ASP A 30 -2.51 -4.85 9.62
N ALA A 31 -1.54 -5.66 10.03
CA ALA A 31 -1.30 -7.00 9.53
C ALA A 31 -1.37 -8.05 10.65
N SER A 32 -2.04 -7.75 11.77
CA SER A 32 -2.14 -8.66 12.93
C SER A 32 -2.73 -10.03 12.56
N ASP A 33 -3.73 -10.04 11.68
CA ASP A 33 -4.37 -11.26 11.17
C ASP A 33 -3.68 -11.83 9.91
N ARG A 34 -2.56 -11.21 9.49
CA ARG A 34 -1.82 -11.52 8.25
C ARG A 34 -0.33 -11.65 8.51
N PRO A 35 0.12 -12.69 9.26
CA PRO A 35 1.53 -12.90 9.57
C PRO A 35 2.40 -13.10 8.32
N ASP A 36 1.80 -13.60 7.23
CA ASP A 36 2.41 -13.71 5.90
C ASP A 36 2.79 -12.35 5.31
N VAL A 37 1.97 -11.32 5.55
CA VAL A 37 2.23 -9.94 5.10
C VAL A 37 3.14 -9.20 6.08
N ALA A 38 2.94 -9.39 7.39
CA ALA A 38 3.75 -8.73 8.42
C ALA A 38 5.24 -9.08 8.34
N ALA A 39 5.58 -10.28 7.86
CA ALA A 39 6.96 -10.74 7.70
C ALA A 39 7.66 -10.21 6.44
N LEU A 40 6.96 -9.51 5.54
CA LEU A 40 7.50 -9.14 4.23
C LEU A 40 8.74 -8.24 4.27
N PRO A 41 8.82 -7.19 5.12
CA PRO A 41 10.03 -6.37 5.18
C PRO A 41 11.28 -7.20 5.50
N GLU A 42 11.17 -8.16 6.44
CA GLU A 42 12.27 -9.05 6.80
C GLU A 42 12.62 -10.04 5.68
N ILE A 43 11.61 -10.61 5.01
CA ILE A 43 11.80 -11.52 3.87
C ILE A 43 12.50 -10.79 2.74
N VAL A 44 12.05 -9.58 2.38
CA VAL A 44 12.64 -8.77 1.32
C VAL A 44 14.05 -8.32 1.66
N ALA A 45 14.31 -7.96 2.92
CA ALA A 45 15.65 -7.60 3.37
C ALA A 45 16.64 -8.79 3.27
N ARG A 46 16.16 -10.01 3.51
CA ARG A 46 16.98 -11.24 3.46
C ARG A 46 17.16 -11.78 2.04
N ASP A 47 16.07 -11.85 1.28
CA ASP A 47 15.96 -12.63 0.04
C ASP A 47 15.86 -11.74 -1.21
N GLY A 48 15.71 -10.42 -1.03
CA GLY A 48 15.47 -9.43 -2.09
C GLY A 48 13.99 -9.19 -2.38
N VAL A 49 13.69 -8.10 -3.12
CA VAL A 49 12.31 -7.66 -3.45
C VAL A 49 11.54 -8.68 -4.30
N GLY A 50 12.24 -9.36 -5.21
CA GLY A 50 11.61 -10.28 -6.17
C GLY A 50 10.65 -9.57 -7.14
N ASP A 51 9.46 -10.14 -7.38
CA ASP A 51 8.52 -9.69 -8.41
C ASP A 51 7.28 -9.01 -7.81
N LEU A 52 7.47 -7.78 -7.35
CA LEU A 52 6.39 -7.00 -6.77
C LEU A 52 5.51 -6.39 -7.87
N ASN A 53 4.21 -6.67 -7.83
CA ASN A 53 3.22 -6.23 -8.81
C ASN A 53 2.10 -5.45 -8.14
N THR A 54 1.60 -4.41 -8.80
CA THR A 54 0.51 -3.56 -8.29
C THR A 54 -0.65 -3.46 -9.27
N ALA A 55 -1.87 -3.43 -8.74
CA ALA A 55 -3.08 -3.13 -9.51
C ALA A 55 -3.99 -2.20 -8.70
N ALA A 56 -4.64 -1.26 -9.37
CA ALA A 56 -5.58 -0.34 -8.72
C ALA A 56 -6.94 -0.35 -9.43
N ASP A 57 -8.01 -0.26 -8.66
CA ASP A 57 -9.37 -0.02 -9.16
C ASP A 57 -10.11 1.00 -8.29
N VAL A 58 -11.16 1.61 -8.85
CA VAL A 58 -12.04 2.53 -8.12
C VAL A 58 -13.45 1.98 -8.06
N ALA A 59 -14.06 2.08 -6.89
CA ALA A 59 -15.47 1.77 -6.69
C ALA A 59 -16.22 2.96 -6.09
N LEU A 60 -17.50 3.10 -6.46
CA LEU A 60 -18.42 4.04 -5.84
C LEU A 60 -19.17 3.33 -4.72
N LEU A 61 -19.04 3.84 -3.50
CA LEU A 61 -19.79 3.35 -2.35
C LEU A 61 -21.26 3.81 -2.44
N PRO A 62 -22.21 3.13 -1.76
CA PRO A 62 -23.62 3.51 -1.77
C PRO A 62 -23.90 4.94 -1.29
N ASP A 63 -23.00 5.51 -0.49
CA ASP A 63 -23.08 6.90 0.01
C ASP A 63 -22.46 7.93 -0.96
N GLY A 64 -22.07 7.50 -2.16
CA GLY A 64 -21.48 8.34 -3.20
C GLY A 64 -19.99 8.64 -3.00
N ARG A 65 -19.36 8.15 -1.92
CA ARG A 65 -17.90 8.28 -1.76
C ARG A 65 -17.18 7.31 -2.68
N ARG A 66 -16.02 7.71 -3.18
CA ARG A 66 -15.14 6.86 -3.99
C ARG A 66 -14.13 6.16 -3.07
N VAL A 67 -13.85 4.91 -3.37
CA VAL A 67 -12.78 4.14 -2.74
C VAL A 67 -11.83 3.65 -3.83
N VAL A 68 -10.54 3.91 -3.66
CA VAL A 68 -9.49 3.34 -4.48
C VAL A 68 -8.99 2.08 -3.77
N ARG A 69 -9.09 0.93 -4.42
CA ARG A 69 -8.49 -0.32 -3.95
C ARG A 69 -7.14 -0.48 -4.63
N LEU A 70 -6.08 -0.52 -3.84
CA LEU A 70 -4.73 -0.81 -4.31
C LEU A 70 -4.35 -2.21 -3.84
N ARG A 71 -4.18 -3.12 -4.80
CA ARG A 71 -3.70 -4.48 -4.58
C ARG A 71 -2.22 -4.55 -4.87
N VAL A 72 -1.49 -5.23 -3.99
CA VAL A 72 -0.10 -5.60 -4.19
C VAL A 72 0.02 -7.11 -4.11
N SER A 73 0.83 -7.68 -4.99
CA SER A 73 1.09 -9.12 -5.04
C SER A 73 2.54 -9.41 -5.37
N MET A 74 3.02 -10.55 -4.90
CA MET A 74 4.38 -11.04 -5.09
C MET A 74 4.31 -12.56 -5.25
N THR A 75 5.17 -13.14 -6.10
CA THR A 75 5.27 -14.60 -6.24
C THR A 75 6.64 -15.14 -5.84
N THR A 76 7.65 -14.26 -5.81
CA THR A 76 9.03 -14.49 -5.42
C THR A 76 9.47 -13.29 -4.58
N PRO A 77 10.17 -13.48 -3.44
CA PRO A 77 10.58 -14.76 -2.84
C PRO A 77 9.45 -15.57 -2.20
N VAL A 78 8.27 -14.97 -1.99
CA VAL A 78 7.11 -15.62 -1.39
C VAL A 78 5.84 -15.30 -2.18
N VAL A 79 4.91 -16.25 -2.24
CA VAL A 79 3.59 -16.03 -2.83
C VAL A 79 2.69 -15.36 -1.80
N VAL A 80 2.39 -14.08 -2.02
CA VAL A 80 1.57 -13.28 -1.11
C VAL A 80 0.81 -12.20 -1.88
N SER A 81 -0.34 -11.78 -1.36
CA SER A 81 -1.02 -10.57 -1.81
C SER A 81 -1.69 -9.87 -0.64
N TRP A 82 -1.81 -8.55 -0.75
CA TRP A 82 -2.61 -7.74 0.16
C TRP A 82 -3.30 -6.61 -0.60
N THR A 83 -4.36 -6.06 -0.02
CA THR A 83 -5.09 -4.93 -0.58
C THR A 83 -5.29 -3.87 0.49
N VAL A 84 -5.23 -2.60 0.12
CA VAL A 84 -5.67 -1.48 0.96
C VAL A 84 -6.79 -0.71 0.25
N ALA A 85 -7.74 -0.21 1.04
CA ALA A 85 -8.86 0.58 0.55
C ALA A 85 -8.69 2.04 1.00
N LEU A 86 -8.48 2.94 0.05
CA LEU A 86 -8.24 4.36 0.29
C LEU A 86 -9.48 5.18 -0.07
N LEU A 87 -10.15 5.70 0.95
CA LEU A 87 -11.36 6.49 0.79
C LEU A 87 -11.04 7.92 0.31
N LEU A 88 -11.72 8.37 -0.74
CA LEU A 88 -11.59 9.74 -1.24
C LEU A 88 -12.65 10.68 -0.62
N PRO A 89 -12.32 11.96 -0.38
CA PRO A 89 -11.08 12.62 -0.77
C PRO A 89 -9.91 12.48 0.23
N ALA A 90 -10.10 11.78 1.35
CA ALA A 90 -9.14 11.77 2.47
C ALA A 90 -7.71 11.35 2.08
N TYR A 91 -7.56 10.43 1.11
CA TYR A 91 -6.27 9.95 0.63
C TYR A 91 -5.84 10.51 -0.73
N THR A 92 -6.53 11.52 -1.27
CA THR A 92 -6.26 12.04 -2.63
C THR A 92 -4.82 12.52 -2.78
N ASP A 93 -4.34 13.34 -1.83
CA ASP A 93 -2.98 13.91 -1.91
C ASP A 93 -1.91 12.85 -1.73
N LEU A 94 -2.16 11.84 -0.89
CA LEU A 94 -1.26 10.69 -0.73
C LEU A 94 -1.15 9.88 -2.03
N LEU A 95 -2.28 9.63 -2.70
CA LEU A 95 -2.30 8.87 -3.95
C LEU A 95 -1.68 9.67 -5.11
N ARG A 96 -1.86 10.99 -5.14
CA ARG A 96 -1.17 11.87 -6.10
C ARG A 96 0.33 11.85 -5.87
N LEU A 97 0.77 11.99 -4.61
CA LEU A 97 2.18 11.88 -4.28
C LEU A 97 2.75 10.51 -4.67
N ALA A 98 2.01 9.42 -4.47
CA ALA A 98 2.44 8.08 -4.86
C ALA A 98 2.59 7.93 -6.38
N ALA A 99 1.70 8.56 -7.15
CA ALA A 99 1.84 8.61 -8.60
C ALA A 99 2.97 9.55 -9.07
N ASP A 100 3.28 10.59 -8.32
CA ASP A 100 4.38 11.51 -8.64
C ASP A 100 5.75 10.90 -8.33
N THR A 101 5.85 10.13 -7.25
CA THR A 101 7.08 9.43 -6.85
C THR A 101 7.24 8.07 -7.53
N GLY A 102 6.15 7.50 -8.05
CA GLY A 102 6.12 6.11 -8.53
C GLY A 102 6.32 5.08 -7.43
N CYS A 103 6.11 5.45 -6.16
CA CYS A 103 6.39 4.59 -5.01
C CYS A 103 5.46 4.90 -3.83
N LEU A 104 4.99 3.84 -3.16
CA LEU A 104 4.26 3.89 -1.92
C LEU A 104 4.96 3.01 -0.88
N VAL A 105 5.21 3.56 0.31
CA VAL A 105 5.94 2.83 1.36
C VAL A 105 4.97 2.30 2.41
N PHE A 106 5.04 1.01 2.70
CA PHE A 106 4.22 0.34 3.71
C PHE A 106 5.03 0.04 4.97
N ALA A 107 4.44 0.31 6.13
CA ALA A 107 4.82 -0.30 7.40
C ALA A 107 3.69 -1.22 7.87
N PHE A 108 4.04 -2.45 8.22
CA PHE A 108 3.08 -3.45 8.70
C PHE A 108 3.16 -3.51 10.22
N THR A 109 2.07 -3.15 10.89
CA THR A 109 1.96 -3.20 12.36
C THR A 109 1.23 -4.47 12.78
N VAL A 110 1.65 -5.07 13.89
CA VAL A 110 0.91 -6.16 14.54
C VAL A 110 0.48 -5.75 15.95
N ASP A 111 -0.63 -6.31 16.43
CA ASP A 111 -1.14 -6.05 17.77
C ASP A 111 -0.07 -6.32 18.83
N GLY A 112 0.11 -5.35 19.73
CA GLY A 112 1.13 -5.41 20.77
C GLY A 112 2.51 -4.90 20.34
N ASP A 113 2.71 -4.45 19.09
CA ASP A 113 3.90 -3.68 18.73
C ASP A 113 3.96 -2.40 19.58
N ASP A 114 5.12 -2.16 20.19
CA ASP A 114 5.43 -0.97 20.99
C ASP A 114 5.71 0.28 20.14
N GLY A 115 5.44 0.19 18.83
CA GLY A 115 5.81 1.19 17.84
C GLY A 115 7.15 0.91 17.16
N SER A 116 7.88 -0.15 17.52
CA SER A 116 9.02 -0.63 16.73
C SER A 116 8.47 -1.28 15.45
N GLU A 117 8.51 -0.54 14.34
CA GLU A 117 8.13 -1.08 13.04
C GLU A 117 9.09 -2.20 12.65
N ARG A 118 8.55 -3.33 12.17
CA ARG A 118 9.35 -4.48 11.69
C ARG A 118 10.09 -4.20 10.36
N GLY A 119 10.24 -2.94 10.01
CA GLY A 119 10.77 -2.47 8.74
C GLY A 119 9.72 -1.86 7.84
N TRP A 120 10.19 -1.25 6.76
CA TRP A 120 9.40 -0.58 5.74
C TRP A 120 9.57 -1.33 4.42
N LEU A 121 8.50 -1.39 3.63
CA LEU A 121 8.52 -1.95 2.28
C LEU A 121 8.11 -0.88 1.27
N GLY A 122 9.06 -0.46 0.44
CA GLY A 122 8.77 0.36 -0.74
C GLY A 122 8.12 -0.51 -1.83
N VAL A 123 7.00 -0.02 -2.37
CA VAL A 123 6.25 -0.66 -3.43
C VAL A 123 6.25 0.26 -4.63
N ASP A 124 6.78 -0.21 -5.76
CA ASP A 124 6.71 0.50 -7.03
C ASP A 124 5.26 0.60 -7.49
N ILE A 125 4.87 1.77 -7.98
CA ILE A 125 3.51 2.10 -8.40
C ILE A 125 3.52 2.48 -9.87
N ASP A 126 2.61 1.88 -10.65
CA ASP A 126 2.29 2.38 -11.99
C ASP A 126 1.62 3.75 -11.86
N SER A 127 2.40 4.78 -12.15
CA SER A 127 2.03 6.18 -11.96
C SER A 127 0.87 6.60 -12.86
N ASP A 128 0.87 6.13 -14.11
CA ASP A 128 -0.14 6.52 -15.09
C ASP A 128 -1.45 5.80 -14.84
N ALA A 129 -1.39 4.50 -14.51
CA ALA A 129 -2.56 3.75 -14.08
C ALA A 129 -3.19 4.35 -12.82
N LEU A 130 -2.37 4.71 -11.82
CA LEU A 130 -2.88 5.30 -10.59
C LEU A 130 -3.52 6.67 -10.82
N ARG A 131 -2.89 7.57 -11.59
CA ARG A 131 -3.50 8.87 -11.96
C ARG A 131 -4.83 8.68 -12.65
N SER A 132 -4.90 7.75 -13.62
CA SER A 132 -6.16 7.47 -14.31
C SER A 132 -7.28 7.04 -13.36
N VAL A 133 -6.96 6.31 -12.29
CA VAL A 133 -7.94 5.86 -11.28
C VAL A 133 -8.35 6.99 -10.34
N VAL A 134 -7.39 7.78 -9.87
CA VAL A 134 -7.62 8.89 -8.92
C VAL A 134 -8.41 10.02 -9.58
N ASP A 135 -8.06 10.34 -10.83
CA ASP A 135 -8.68 11.43 -11.59
C ASP A 135 -9.96 10.99 -12.32
N PHE A 136 -10.30 9.69 -12.30
CA PHE A 136 -11.55 9.20 -12.89
C PHE A 136 -12.76 9.84 -12.19
N GLY A 137 -13.41 10.78 -12.88
CA GLY A 137 -14.57 11.53 -12.40
C GLY A 137 -14.25 12.67 -11.43
N ALA A 138 -13.02 13.20 -11.45
CA ALA A 138 -12.68 14.49 -10.85
C ALA A 138 -13.25 15.67 -11.66
#